data_AF-A0A0C3DFG8-F1
#
_entry.id   AF-A0A0C3DFG8-F1
#
_cell.length_a   1.000
_cell.length_b   1.000
_cell.length_c   1.000
_cell.angle_alpha   90.00
_cell.angle_beta   90.00
_cell.angle_gamma   90.00
#
_symmetry.space_group_name_H-M   'P 1'
#
loop_
_entity.id
_entity.type
_entity.pdbx_description
1 polymer ?
#
loop_
_entity_poly.entity_id
_entity_poly.type
_entity_poly.pdbx_seq_one_letter_code
_entity_poly.pdbx_strand_id
1 'polypeptide(L)'
;APFNSFDRRHEPTCIQDTRVDLMQEIYNWADGQDKQCIFWLSGLAGTGKSTIARTIALRYSEQKRLGTSFFFSRGGGDVSHAGKFFTSIAVQLACNVPSLRQYTRYCCRSE
;
A
#
# COMPACT_ATOMS: atom_id res chain seq x y z
N ALA A 1 3.80 2.62 -7.95
CA ALA A 1 4.98 2.80 -7.06
C ALA A 1 4.57 2.53 -5.61
N PRO A 2 5.50 2.09 -4.74
CA PRO A 2 5.25 1.94 -3.30
C PRO A 2 4.76 3.24 -2.65
N PHE A 3 4.10 3.16 -1.50
CA PHE A 3 3.59 4.33 -0.78
C PHE A 3 4.71 5.30 -0.35
N ASN A 4 5.88 4.75 0.02
CA ASN A 4 7.05 5.46 0.50
C ASN A 4 8.11 5.79 -0.59
N SER A 5 7.78 5.57 -1.87
CA SER A 5 8.67 5.96 -2.99
C SER A 5 8.99 7.45 -2.93
N PHE A 6 10.20 7.85 -3.35
CA PHE A 6 10.68 9.24 -3.29
C PHE A 6 9.64 10.27 -3.77
N ASP A 7 9.05 10.06 -4.96
CA ASP A 7 8.05 10.96 -5.57
C ASP A 7 6.78 11.14 -4.73
N ARG A 8 6.53 10.20 -3.80
CA ARG A 8 5.32 10.14 -3.00
C ARG A 8 5.56 10.46 -1.53
N ARG A 9 6.80 10.59 -1.05
CA ARG A 9 7.12 10.74 0.39
C ARG A 9 6.35 11.90 1.06
N HIS A 10 6.04 12.94 0.31
CA HIS A 10 5.32 14.14 0.79
C HIS A 10 3.80 14.09 0.54
N GLU A 11 3.25 13.04 -0.05
CA GLU A 11 1.79 12.92 -0.19
C GLU A 11 1.14 12.83 1.21
N PRO A 12 0.01 13.52 1.43
CA PRO A 12 -0.59 13.63 2.75
C PRO A 12 -1.21 12.31 3.21
N THR A 13 -1.13 12.06 4.51
CA THR A 13 -1.96 11.08 5.23
C THR A 13 -3.23 11.76 5.74
N CYS A 14 -4.19 10.97 6.20
CA CYS A 14 -5.35 11.48 6.93
C CYS A 14 -4.87 12.36 8.10
N ILE A 15 -5.56 13.48 8.26
CA ILE A 15 -5.40 14.36 9.41
C ILE A 15 -5.81 13.57 10.65
N GLN A 16 -5.08 13.76 11.74
CA GLN A 16 -5.38 13.10 13.00
C GLN A 16 -6.82 13.36 13.44
N ASP A 17 -7.46 12.36 14.03
CA ASP A 17 -8.84 12.40 14.52
C ASP A 17 -9.92 12.67 13.45
N THR A 18 -9.58 12.50 12.18
CA THR A 18 -10.56 12.50 11.08
C THR A 18 -10.86 11.09 10.60
N ARG A 19 -12.12 10.82 10.23
CA ARG A 19 -12.56 9.52 9.67
C ARG A 19 -12.22 8.34 10.57
N VAL A 20 -12.24 8.57 11.88
CA VAL A 20 -11.84 7.60 12.90
C VAL A 20 -12.64 6.30 12.76
N ASP A 21 -13.96 6.39 12.59
CA ASP A 21 -14.83 5.21 12.47
C ASP A 21 -14.47 4.35 11.26
N LEU A 22 -14.29 4.98 10.09
CA LEU A 22 -13.88 4.30 8.86
C LEU A 22 -12.48 3.68 8.99
N MET A 23 -11.57 4.38 9.66
CA MET A 23 -10.23 3.83 9.92
C MET A 23 -10.33 2.60 10.82
N GLN A 24 -11.10 2.65 11.90
CA GLN A 24 -11.33 1.52 12.79
C GLN A 24 -11.97 0.34 12.06
N GLU A 25 -12.96 0.58 11.19
CA GLU A 25 -13.55 -0.45 10.34
C GLU A 25 -12.48 -1.17 9.50
N ILE A 26 -11.61 -0.40 8.83
CA ILE A 26 -10.55 -0.98 7.99
C ILE A 26 -9.52 -1.74 8.82
N TYR A 27 -9.16 -1.24 10.01
CA TYR A 27 -8.23 -1.94 10.90
C TYR A 27 -8.83 -3.25 11.43
N ASN A 28 -10.11 -3.23 11.83
CA ASN A 28 -10.83 -4.42 12.25
C ASN A 28 -10.93 -5.46 11.13
N TRP A 29 -11.16 -5.01 9.89
CA TRP A 29 -11.14 -5.88 8.73
C TRP A 29 -9.75 -6.48 8.48
N ALA A 30 -8.69 -5.65 8.49
CA ALA A 30 -7.34 -6.09 8.15
C ALA A 30 -6.68 -6.94 9.25
N ASP A 31 -7.05 -6.72 10.52
CA ASP A 31 -6.56 -7.48 11.69
C ASP A 31 -7.53 -8.58 12.14
N GLY A 32 -8.70 -8.67 11.52
CA GLY A 32 -9.74 -9.64 11.84
C GLY A 32 -9.35 -11.08 11.48
N GLN A 33 -10.08 -12.04 12.06
CA GLN A 33 -9.94 -13.47 11.74
C GLN A 33 -10.76 -13.89 10.52
N ASP A 34 -11.51 -12.97 9.92
CA ASP A 34 -12.35 -13.24 8.76
C ASP A 34 -11.51 -13.55 7.52
N LYS A 35 -12.04 -14.40 6.64
CA LYS A 35 -11.38 -14.80 5.39
C LYS A 35 -11.47 -13.74 4.28
N GLN A 36 -11.94 -12.53 4.58
CA GLN A 36 -12.14 -11.49 3.58
C GLN A 36 -10.80 -10.87 3.17
N CYS A 37 -10.27 -11.26 2.00
CA CYS A 37 -8.96 -10.80 1.54
C CYS A 37 -8.97 -9.42 0.84
N ILE A 38 -10.14 -8.85 0.55
CA ILE A 38 -10.27 -7.59 -0.21
C ILE A 38 -11.21 -6.63 0.53
N PHE A 39 -10.73 -5.44 0.86
CA PHE A 39 -11.54 -4.31 1.29
C PHE A 39 -11.78 -3.35 0.13
N TRP A 40 -13.03 -3.05 -0.16
CA TRP A 40 -13.41 -2.14 -1.24
C TRP A 40 -13.79 -0.76 -0.70
N LEU A 41 -12.87 0.20 -0.80
CA LEU A 41 -13.12 1.59 -0.41
C LEU A 41 -13.65 2.42 -1.59
N SER A 42 -14.97 2.63 -1.65
CA SER A 42 -15.62 3.47 -2.66
C SER A 42 -16.09 4.82 -2.14
N GLY A 43 -16.24 5.81 -3.03
CA GLY A 43 -16.75 7.14 -2.70
C GLY A 43 -16.49 8.15 -3.82
N LEU A 44 -17.07 9.35 -3.71
CA LEU A 44 -16.96 10.40 -4.72
C LEU A 44 -15.51 10.79 -5.03
N ALA A 45 -15.26 11.29 -6.24
CA ALA A 45 -13.94 11.85 -6.57
C ALA A 45 -13.57 12.99 -5.60
N GLY A 46 -12.30 13.13 -5.26
CA GLY A 46 -11.85 14.16 -4.33
C GLY A 46 -12.07 13.87 -2.84
N THR A 47 -12.77 12.78 -2.47
CA THR A 47 -13.00 12.46 -1.04
C THR A 47 -11.79 11.84 -0.34
N GLY A 48 -10.56 11.97 -0.86
CA GLY A 48 -9.36 11.51 -0.13
C GLY A 48 -9.24 9.98 0.08
N LYS A 49 -9.79 9.16 -0.81
CA LYS A 49 -9.63 7.68 -0.74
C LYS A 49 -8.16 7.26 -0.78
N SER A 50 -7.36 7.87 -1.65
CA SER A 50 -5.92 7.62 -1.74
C SER A 50 -5.19 8.01 -0.46
N THR A 51 -5.63 9.10 0.19
CA THR A 51 -5.14 9.55 1.49
C THR A 51 -5.40 8.52 2.58
N ILE A 52 -6.60 7.91 2.60
CA ILE A 52 -6.93 6.80 3.52
C ILE A 52 -6.00 5.61 3.29
N ALA A 53 -5.89 5.14 2.05
CA ALA A 53 -5.03 4.00 1.68
C ALA A 53 -3.57 4.24 2.09
N ARG A 54 -3.10 5.49 1.98
CA ARG A 54 -1.76 5.89 2.38
C ARG A 54 -1.56 5.86 3.90
N THR A 55 -2.53 6.34 4.67
CA THR A 55 -2.50 6.23 6.14
C THR A 55 -2.42 4.78 6.60
N ILE A 56 -3.22 3.91 5.99
CA ILE A 56 -3.23 2.48 6.30
C ILE A 56 -1.85 1.87 5.97
N ALA A 57 -1.32 2.13 4.78
CA ALA A 57 -0.01 1.65 4.37
C ALA A 57 1.10 2.12 5.34
N LEU A 58 1.08 3.39 5.73
CA LEU A 58 2.03 3.93 6.71
C LEU A 58 1.94 3.19 8.05
N ARG A 59 0.75 3.07 8.64
CA ARG A 59 0.56 2.38 9.92
C ARG A 59 1.07 0.94 9.89
N TYR A 60 0.70 0.17 8.86
CA TYR A 60 1.15 -1.23 8.74
C TYR A 60 2.63 -1.34 8.41
N SER A 61 3.22 -0.36 7.72
CA SER A 61 4.67 -0.31 7.50
C SER A 61 5.44 -0.06 8.79
N GLU A 62 4.99 0.86 9.63
CA GLU A 62 5.58 1.15 10.95
C GLU A 62 5.51 -0.08 11.88
N GLN A 63 4.42 -0.85 11.78
CA GLN A 63 4.26 -2.12 12.48
C GLN A 63 5.03 -3.30 11.87
N LYS A 64 5.75 -3.10 10.75
CA LYS A 64 6.43 -4.17 9.98
C LYS A 64 5.49 -5.29 9.53
N ARG A 65 4.22 -4.95 9.28
CA ARG A 65 3.16 -5.88 8.85
C ARG A 65 2.72 -5.64 7.39
N LEU A 66 3.16 -4.54 6.78
CA LEU A 66 2.89 -4.25 5.37
C LEU A 66 3.75 -5.12 4.47
N GLY A 67 3.14 -6.08 3.77
CA GLY A 67 3.87 -6.92 2.80
C GLY A 67 4.29 -6.15 1.54
N THR A 68 3.39 -5.35 0.97
CA THR A 68 3.64 -4.57 -0.25
C THR A 68 2.64 -3.42 -0.36
N SER A 69 2.97 -2.41 -1.15
CA SER A 69 2.02 -1.37 -1.55
C SER A 69 2.20 -1.01 -3.03
N PHE A 70 1.11 -0.62 -3.68
CA PHE A 70 1.20 -0.10 -5.03
C PHE A 70 0.11 0.94 -5.29
N PHE A 71 0.55 2.15 -5.63
CA PHE A 71 -0.32 3.23 -6.05
C PHE A 71 -0.14 3.48 -7.55
N PHE A 72 -1.26 3.45 -8.27
CA PHE A 72 -1.32 3.86 -9.67
C PHE A 72 -1.16 5.39 -9.77
N SER A 73 -0.49 5.86 -10.82
CA SER A 73 -0.38 7.28 -11.15
C SER A 73 -0.94 7.48 -12.55
N ARG A 74 -1.70 8.57 -12.77
CA ARG A 74 -2.31 8.90 -14.08
C ARG A 74 -1.35 9.64 -15.03
N GLY A 75 -0.09 9.85 -14.62
CA GLY A 75 0.84 10.76 -15.32
C GLY A 75 1.82 10.12 -16.31
N GLY A 76 1.72 8.83 -16.64
CA GLY A 76 2.71 8.20 -17.53
C GLY A 76 2.17 7.06 -18.37
N GLY A 77 1.39 7.38 -19.42
CA GLY A 77 1.01 6.47 -20.52
C GLY A 77 0.14 5.26 -20.14
N ASP A 78 -0.61 4.75 -21.12
CA ASP A 78 -1.75 3.83 -20.89
C ASP A 78 -1.40 2.42 -20.41
N VAL A 79 -0.16 1.94 -20.59
CA VAL A 79 0.21 0.53 -20.31
C VAL A 79 1.43 0.40 -19.38
N SER A 80 2.18 1.49 -19.18
CA SER A 80 3.53 1.43 -18.60
C SER A 80 3.54 1.14 -17.09
N HIS A 81 2.41 1.34 -16.40
CA HIS A 81 2.30 1.16 -14.94
C HIS A 81 1.65 -0.17 -14.55
N ALA A 82 0.68 -0.67 -15.30
CA ALA A 82 0.06 -1.98 -15.04
C ALA A 82 1.07 -3.12 -15.26
N GLY A 83 1.89 -3.04 -16.31
CA GLY A 83 2.97 -4.01 -16.55
C GLY A 83 3.99 -4.09 -15.41
N LYS A 84 4.14 -3.02 -14.62
CA LYS A 84 5.02 -2.97 -13.44
C LYS A 84 4.34 -3.41 -12.15
N PHE A 85 3.01 -3.62 -12.14
CA PHE A 85 2.28 -3.97 -10.92
C PHE A 85 2.79 -5.26 -10.29
N PHE A 86 2.74 -6.37 -11.04
CA PHE A 86 3.15 -7.68 -10.56
C PHE A 86 4.63 -7.74 -10.20
N THR A 87 5.49 -7.18 -11.05
CA THR A 87 6.94 -7.16 -10.79
C THR A 87 7.29 -6.30 -9.57
N SER A 88 6.62 -5.15 -9.37
CA SER A 88 6.82 -4.30 -8.18
C SER A 88 6.34 -4.99 -6.91
N ILE A 89 5.23 -5.73 -6.96
CA ILE A 89 4.73 -6.52 -5.83
C ILE A 89 5.70 -7.66 -5.50
N ALA A 90 6.16 -8.41 -6.50
CA ALA A 90 7.08 -9.52 -6.29
C ALA A 90 8.39 -9.07 -5.64
N VAL A 91 8.97 -7.96 -6.11
CA VAL A 91 10.20 -7.38 -5.52
C VAL A 91 9.95 -6.91 -4.08
N GLN A 92 8.86 -6.18 -3.82
CA GLN A 92 8.54 -5.71 -2.46
C GLN A 92 8.34 -6.88 -1.49
N LEU A 93 7.59 -7.91 -1.90
CA LEU A 93 7.34 -9.09 -1.06
C LEU A 93 8.62 -9.86 -0.76
N ALA A 94 9.51 -10.04 -1.75
CA ALA A 94 10.81 -10.66 -1.53
C ALA A 94 11.68 -9.91 -0.51
N CYS A 95 11.51 -8.58 -0.42
CA CYS A 95 12.26 -7.74 0.50
C CYS A 95 11.64 -7.64 1.88
N ASN A 96 10.31 -7.65 1.98
CA ASN A 96 9.61 -7.52 3.25
C ASN A 96 9.36 -8.87 3.93
N VAL A 97 9.40 -9.98 3.18
CA VAL A 97 9.16 -11.34 3.69
C VAL A 97 10.42 -12.19 3.50
N PRO A 98 11.22 -12.40 4.56
CA PRO A 98 12.51 -13.08 4.46
C PRO A 98 12.45 -14.48 3.82
N SER A 99 11.37 -15.23 4.07
CA SER A 99 11.16 -16.56 3.48
C SER A 99 10.96 -16.56 1.97
N LEU A 100 10.57 -15.41 1.39
CA LEU A 100 10.38 -15.25 -0.05
C LEU A 100 11.67 -14.86 -0.79
N ARG A 101 12.67 -14.36 -0.07
CA ARG A 101 13.94 -13.87 -0.65
C ARG A 101 14.67 -14.93 -1.48
N GLN A 102 14.59 -16.19 -1.07
CA GLN A 102 15.24 -17.32 -1.77
C GLN A 102 14.65 -17.60 -3.16
N TYR A 103 13.40 -17.20 -3.42
CA TYR A 103 12.73 -17.45 -4.69
C TYR A 103 12.99 -16.36 -5.74
N THR A 104 13.73 -15.32 -5.37
CA THR A 104 14.00 -14.18 -6.24
C THR A 104 15.47 -13.82 -6.22
N ARG A 105 16.08 -13.60 -7.39
CA ARG A 105 17.45 -13.07 -7.51
C ARG A 105 17.57 -11.58 -7.21
N TYR A 106 16.49 -10.91 -6.81
CA TYR A 106 16.48 -9.46 -6.64
C TYR A 106 17.22 -9.05 -5.37
N CYS A 107 18.12 -8.08 -5.52
CA CYS A 107 18.81 -7.46 -4.41
C CYS A 107 17.88 -6.42 -3.78
N CYS A 108 17.47 -6.66 -2.52
CA CYS A 108 16.71 -5.71 -1.75
C CYS A 108 17.59 -4.53 -1.39
N ARG A 109 17.55 -3.49 -2.21
CA ARG A 109 18.09 -2.18 -1.83
C ARG A 109 17.18 -1.63 -0.74
N SER A 110 17.70 -1.59 0.48
CA SER A 110 17.19 -0.78 1.57
C SER A 110 17.30 0.69 1.16
N GLU A 111 16.16 1.33 0.90
CA GLU A 111 16.03 2.79 0.73
C GLU A 111 15.67 3.47 2.05
#